data_AF-A0A3M6DFJ4-F1
#
_entry.id   AF-A0A3M6DFJ4-F1
#
_cell.length_a   1.000
_cell.length_b   1.000
_cell.length_c   1.000
_cell.angle_alpha   90.00
_cell.angle_beta   90.00
_cell.angle_gamma   90.00
#
_symmetry.space_group_name_H-M   'P 1'
#
loop_
_entity.id
_entity.type
_entity.pdbx_description
1 polymer ?
#
loop_
_entity_poly.entity_id
_entity_poly.type
_entity_poly.pdbx_seq_one_letter_code
_entity_poly.pdbx_strand_id
1 'polypeptide(L)' 'MVKLCRVSSVDGLIVGRAGERRLTAAEFQQLACVPEAVEWFANIDNPRTRRAYQNDLQDFCSFVGMAGVEGFRAVARSHS' A
#
# COMPACT_ATOMS: atom_id res chain seq x y z
N MET A 1 15.74 11.23 2.41
CA MET A 1 15.92 11.01 0.96
C MET A 1 15.40 9.63 0.64
N VAL A 2 14.09 9.50 0.43
CA VAL A 2 13.44 8.23 0.05
C VAL A 2 13.26 8.29 -1.46
N LYS A 3 13.82 7.31 -2.17
CA LYS A 3 13.87 7.31 -3.64
C LYS A 3 12.51 6.87 -4.16
N LEU A 4 11.77 7.80 -4.77
CA LEU A 4 10.54 7.47 -5.48
C LEU A 4 10.85 6.42 -6.54
N CYS A 5 10.18 5.27 -6.46
CA CYS A 5 9.97 4.46 -7.65
C CYS A 5 9.21 5.35 -8.64
N ARG A 6 9.85 5.69 -9.77
CA ARG A 6 9.26 6.57 -10.78
C ARG A 6 8.13 5.82 -11.48
N VAL A 7 6.93 5.87 -10.90
CA VAL A 7 5.70 5.55 -11.61
C VAL A 7 5.49 6.68 -12.61
N SER A 8 5.66 6.40 -13.90
CA SER A 8 5.30 7.31 -14.98
C SER A 8 3.81 7.65 -14.86
N SER A 9 3.49 8.94 -14.63
CA SER A 9 2.14 9.54 -14.61
C SER A 9 1.00 8.63 -14.15
N VAL A 10 0.74 8.61 -12.84
CA VAL A 10 -0.61 8.37 -12.32
C VAL A 10 -1.33 9.72 -12.26
N ASP A 11 -1.75 10.23 -13.41
CA ASP A 11 -2.68 11.35 -13.47
C ASP A 11 -4.03 10.89 -12.91
N GLY A 12 -4.24 11.13 -11.60
CA GLY A 12 -5.53 10.96 -10.94
C GLY A 12 -5.46 10.28 -9.58
N LEU A 13 -5.54 11.11 -8.54
CA LEU A 13 -5.99 10.81 -7.16
C LEU A 13 -6.32 9.34 -6.84
N ILE A 14 -5.48 8.71 -6.04
CA ILE A 14 -5.93 7.62 -5.16
C ILE A 14 -6.62 8.27 -3.96
N VAL A 15 -7.95 8.29 -4.01
CA VAL A 15 -8.97 8.19 -2.94
C VAL A 15 -10.28 8.67 -3.58
N GLY A 16 -11.14 7.72 -3.91
CA GLY A 16 -12.06 7.80 -5.05
C GLY A 16 -13.21 8.81 -4.96
N ARG A 17 -13.56 9.37 -6.12
CA ARG A 17 -14.88 9.21 -6.79
C ARG A 17 -14.82 9.69 -8.25
N ALA A 18 -14.27 8.88 -9.15
CA ALA A 18 -14.39 9.06 -10.60
C ALA A 18 -14.07 7.74 -11.33
N GLY A 19 -15.09 6.89 -11.50
CA GLY A 19 -15.00 5.63 -12.24
C GLY A 19 -14.23 4.54 -11.50
N GLU A 20 -14.88 3.41 -11.24
CA GLU A 20 -14.26 2.20 -10.70
C GLU A 20 -13.30 1.60 -11.75
N ARG A 21 -12.16 2.25 -12.00
CA ARG A 21 -11.17 1.74 -12.93
C ARG A 21 -10.43 0.59 -12.24
N ARG A 22 -10.87 -0.63 -12.55
CA ARG A 22 -10.18 -1.86 -12.20
C ARG A 22 -8.76 -1.82 -12.77
N LEU A 23 -7.75 -2.04 -11.92
CA LEU A 23 -6.37 -2.20 -12.39
C LEU A 23 -6.30 -3.42 -13.30
N THR A 24 -5.55 -3.30 -14.41
CA THR A 24 -5.13 -4.46 -15.19
C THR A 24 -4.18 -5.32 -14.36
N ALA A 25 -3.99 -6.59 -14.75
CA ALA A 25 -3.04 -7.46 -14.08
C ALA A 25 -1.61 -6.87 -14.06
N ALA A 26 -1.19 -6.21 -15.16
CA ALA A 26 0.13 -5.58 -15.25
C ALA A 26 0.28 -4.39 -14.29
N GLU A 27 -0.74 -3.54 -14.18
CA GLU A 27 -0.75 -2.42 -13.23
C GLU A 27 -0.79 -2.90 -11.77
N PHE A 28 -1.49 -4.00 -11.51
CA PHE A 28 -1.49 -4.61 -10.19
C PHE A 28 -0.09 -5.15 -9.82
N GLN A 29 0.61 -5.82 -10.74
CA GLN A 29 1.99 -6.27 -10.48
C GLN A 29 2.94 -5.11 -10.19
N GLN A 30 2.72 -3.93 -10.77
CA GLN A 30 3.55 -2.74 -10.49
C GLN A 30 3.46 -2.29 -9.02
N LEU A 31 2.42 -2.67 -8.28
CA LEU A 31 2.33 -2.39 -6.84
C LEU A 31 3.41 -3.11 -6.02
N ALA A 32 4.04 -4.15 -6.55
CA ALA A 32 5.20 -4.78 -5.89
C ALA A 32 6.41 -3.83 -5.77
N CYS A 33 6.46 -2.78 -6.58
CA CYS A 33 7.49 -1.74 -6.52
C CYS A 33 7.18 -0.64 -5.48
N VAL A 34 6.05 -0.73 -4.77
CA VAL A 34 5.71 0.21 -3.69
C VAL A 34 6.76 0.06 -2.57
N PRO A 35 7.25 1.20 -2.02
CA PRO A 35 8.15 1.23 -0.87
C PRO A 35 7.72 0.34 0.29
N GLU A 36 8.69 -0.10 1.08
CA GLU A 36 8.43 -0.82 2.33
C GLU A 36 7.49 -0.03 3.25
N ALA A 37 6.72 -0.74 4.07
CA ALA A 37 5.84 -0.10 5.05
C ALA A 37 6.61 0.87 5.97
N VAL A 38 7.88 0.56 6.32
CA VAL A 38 8.74 1.45 7.11
C VAL A 38 8.99 2.80 6.43
N GLU A 39 9.21 2.79 5.12
CA GLU A 39 9.42 4.01 4.32
C GLU A 39 8.12 4.81 4.19
N TRP A 40 6.99 4.12 4.07
CA TRP A 40 5.68 4.76 4.07
C TRP A 40 5.36 5.43 5.41
N PHE A 41 5.59 4.75 6.54
CA PHE A 41 5.39 5.33 7.88
C PHE A 41 6.27 6.54 8.15
N ALA A 42 7.49 6.56 7.60
CA ALA A 42 8.40 7.69 7.73
C ALA A 42 7.83 8.97 7.07
N ASN A 43 6.96 8.84 6.08
CA ASN A 43 6.29 9.95 5.40
C ASN A 43 5.01 10.44 6.13
N ILE A 44 4.61 9.80 7.22
CA ILE A 44 3.45 10.24 8.03
C ILE A 44 3.94 11.15 9.14
N ASP A 45 3.85 12.46 8.99
CA ASP A 45 4.42 13.41 9.97
C ASP A 45 3.77 13.36 11.35
N ASN A 46 2.44 13.20 11.40
CA ASN A 46 1.72 13.16 12.67
C ASN A 46 1.98 11.83 13.40
N PRO A 47 2.64 11.84 14.57
CA PRO A 47 2.98 10.62 15.29
C PRO A 47 1.74 9.86 15.78
N ARG A 48 0.63 10.57 16.07
CA ARG A 48 -0.64 9.93 16.45
C ARG A 48 -1.23 9.17 15.26
N THR A 49 -1.27 9.82 14.09
CA THR A 49 -1.75 9.19 12.86
C THR A 49 -0.88 7.99 12.50
N ARG A 50 0.45 8.14 12.53
CA ARG A 50 1.39 7.04 12.27
C ARG A 50 1.14 5.84 13.19
N ARG A 51 0.97 6.07 14.49
CA ARG A 51 0.69 5.02 15.48
C ARG A 51 -0.66 4.33 15.23
N ALA A 52 -1.69 5.09 14.86
CA ALA A 52 -3.00 4.51 14.52
C ALA A 52 -2.87 3.52 13.35
N TYR A 53 -2.26 3.93 12.23
CA TYR A 53 -2.05 3.05 11.08
C TYR A 53 -1.18 1.83 11.38
N GLN A 54 -0.17 1.98 12.24
CA GLN A 54 0.64 0.85 12.70
C GLN A 54 -0.19 -0.20 13.45
N ASN A 55 -1.04 0.26 14.37
CA ASN A 55 -1.94 -0.62 15.12
C ASN A 55 -2.97 -1.27 14.18
N ASP A 56 -3.59 -0.48 13.29
CA ASP A 56 -4.59 -0.99 12.34
C ASP A 56 -4.00 -2.09 11.45
N LEU A 57 -2.75 -1.93 10.99
CA LEU A 57 -2.06 -2.95 10.20
C LEU A 57 -1.71 -4.19 11.03
N GLN A 58 -1.32 -4.04 12.29
CA GLN A 58 -1.07 -5.17 13.19
C GLN A 58 -2.35 -5.95 13.48
N ASP A 59 -3.45 -5.26 13.76
CA ASP A 59 -4.76 -5.87 14.01
C ASP A 59 -5.26 -6.60 12.77
N PHE A 60 -5.12 -5.98 11.59
CA PHE A 60 -5.48 -6.62 10.32
C PHE A 60 -4.63 -7.85 10.04
N CYS A 61 -3.30 -7.80 10.22
CA CYS A 61 -2.42 -8.96 10.05
C CYS A 61 -2.83 -10.11 10.97
N SER A 62 -3.12 -9.79 12.24
CA SER A 62 -3.59 -10.77 13.23
C SER A 62 -4.92 -11.40 12.80
N PHE A 63 -5.85 -10.60 12.31
CA PHE A 63 -7.16 -11.04 11.84
C PHE A 63 -7.07 -12.01 10.64
N VAL A 64 -6.20 -11.73 9.68
CA VAL A 64 -6.02 -12.60 8.48
C VAL A 64 -5.01 -13.73 8.68
N GLY A 65 -4.40 -13.84 9.86
CA GLY A 65 -3.39 -14.86 10.18
C GLY A 65 -2.03 -14.63 9.50
N MET A 66 -1.69 -13.38 9.17
CA MET A 66 -0.37 -13.01 8.63
C MET A 66 0.59 -12.61 9.76
N ALA A 67 1.87 -13.00 9.62
CA ALA A 67 2.91 -12.67 10.58
C ALA A 67 3.31 -11.19 10.58
N GLY A 68 2.95 -10.44 9.54
CA GLY A 68 3.23 -9.01 9.40
C GLY A 68 3.00 -8.51 7.98
N VAL A 69 3.26 -7.21 7.78
CA VAL A 69 2.98 -6.50 6.52
C VAL A 69 3.77 -7.00 5.32
N GLU A 70 4.93 -7.63 5.54
CA GLU A 70 5.71 -8.29 4.48
C GLU A 70 4.91 -9.38 3.76
N GLY A 71 3.96 -10.01 4.46
CA GLY A 71 3.06 -11.01 3.89
C GLY A 71 2.23 -10.49 2.72
N PHE A 72 1.97 -9.18 2.65
CA PHE A 72 1.22 -8.58 1.54
C PHE A 72 1.96 -8.68 0.20
N ARG A 73 3.28 -8.84 0.20
CA ARG A 73 4.06 -9.01 -1.04
C ARG A 73 3.80 -10.34 -1.74
N ALA A 74 3.31 -11.35 -1.02
CA ALA A 74 2.89 -12.61 -1.61
C ALA A 74 1.55 -12.48 -2.38
N VAL A 75 0.83 -11.35 -2.23
CA VAL A 75 -0.43 -11.10 -2.94
C VAL A 75 -0.12 -10.70 -4.38
N ALA A 76 0.01 -11.69 -5.26
CA ALA A 76 0.29 -11.52 -6.68
C ALA A 76 -0.97 -11.52 -7.56
N ARG A 77 -2.17 -11.60 -6.98
CA ARG A 77 -3.43 -11.65 -7.74
C ARG A 77 -4.43 -10.63 -7.20
N SER A 78 -4.93 -9.78 -8.08
CA SER A 78 -6.10 -8.94 -7.79
C SER A 78 -7.35 -9.82 -7.67
N HIS A 79 -8.21 -9.52 -6.70
CA HIS A 79 -9.55 -10.11 -6.65
C HIS A 79 -10.42 -9.57 -7.80
N SER A 80 -11.27 -10.43 -8.38
CA SER A 80 -12.28 -10.15 -9.41
C SER A 80 -13.40 -9.23 -8.95
#